data_AF-A0ABD5U408-F1
#
_entry.id   AF-A0ABD5U408-F1
#
_cell.length_a   1.000
_cell.length_b   1.000
_cell.length_c   1.000
_cell.angle_alpha   90.00
_cell.angle_beta   90.00
_cell.angle_gamma   90.00
#
_symmetry.space_group_name_H-M   'P 1'
#
loop_
_entity.id
_entity.type
_entity.pdbx_description
1 polymer ?
#
loop_
_entity_poly.entity_id
_entity_poly.type
_entity_poly.pdbx_seq_one_letter_code
_entity_poly.pdbx_strand_id
1 'polypeptide(L)' 'MVGPMSDDDRNSLARRLKVGFVVLIGASAGLITSQGEATALEALLITVVGLAFGALVVWVVFPETGGTGRNGR' A
#
# COMPACT_ATOMS: atom_id res chain seq x y z
N MET A 1 -5.88 31.57 1.98
CA MET A 1 -4.82 30.61 2.34
C MET A 1 -5.49 29.42 2.99
N VAL A 2 -5.27 28.21 2.49
CA VAL A 2 -5.81 27.01 3.15
C VAL A 2 -5.03 26.81 4.45
N GLY A 3 -5.73 26.61 5.57
CA GLY A 3 -5.08 26.27 6.83
C GLY A 3 -4.37 24.91 6.73
N PRO A 4 -3.42 24.61 7.63
CA PRO A 4 -2.80 23.30 7.68
C PRO A 4 -3.88 22.21 7.79
N MET A 5 -3.76 21.18 6.95
CA MET A 5 -4.66 20.03 6.94
C MET A 5 -4.64 19.35 8.31
N SER A 6 -5.83 19.03 8.85
CA SER A 6 -5.95 18.33 10.13
C SER A 6 -5.20 17.00 10.09
N ASP A 7 -4.55 16.62 11.19
CA ASP A 7 -3.78 15.37 11.26
C ASP A 7 -4.67 14.13 11.05
N ASP A 8 -5.94 14.20 11.43
CA ASP A 8 -6.93 13.14 11.17
C ASP A 8 -7.17 12.93 9.67
N ASP A 9 -7.33 14.02 8.92
CA ASP A 9 -7.53 13.96 7.47
C ASP A 9 -6.28 13.40 6.79
N ARG A 10 -5.09 13.80 7.25
CA ARG A 10 -3.80 13.33 6.73
C ARG A 10 -3.63 11.83 6.96
N ASN A 11 -3.97 11.34 8.15
CA ASN A 11 -3.88 9.92 8.48
C ASN A 11 -4.88 9.08 7.68
N SER A 12 -6.12 9.58 7.52
CA SER A 12 -7.14 8.93 6.69
C SER A 12 -6.70 8.81 5.23
N LEU A 13 -6.17 9.89 4.66
CA LEU A 13 -5.70 9.92 3.28
C LEU A 13 -4.47 9.01 3.09
N ALA A 14 -3.52 9.04 4.03
CA ALA A 14 -2.36 8.15 4.03
C ALA A 14 -2.79 6.67 4.10
N ARG A 15 -3.75 6.31 4.96
CA ARG A 15 -4.28 4.95 5.05
C ARG A 15 -4.91 4.50 3.73
N ARG A 16 -5.72 5.36 3.09
CA ARG A 16 -6.34 5.05 1.79
C ARG A 16 -5.30 4.85 0.69
N LEU A 17 -4.26 5.68 0.65
CA LEU A 17 -3.15 5.53 -0.29
C LEU A 17 -2.38 4.23 -0.06
N LYS A 18 -2.05 3.90 1.19
CA LYS A 18 -1.40 2.64 1.56
C LYS A 18 -2.20 1.44 1.04
N VAL A 19 -3.50 1.39 1.33
CA VAL A 19 -4.39 0.31 0.86
C VAL A 19 -4.44 0.26 -0.68
N GLY A 20 -4.61 1.41 -1.32
CA GLY A 20 -4.64 1.51 -2.78
C GLY A 20 -3.36 0.96 -3.42
N PHE A 21 -2.20 1.25 -2.84
CA PHE A 21 -0.91 0.78 -3.33
C PHE A 21 -0.77 -0.75 -3.21
N VAL A 22 -1.17 -1.33 -2.08
CA VAL A 22 -1.17 -2.79 -1.89
C VAL A 22 -2.06 -3.46 -2.93
N VAL A 23 -3.30 -2.97 -3.08
CA VAL A 23 -4.26 -3.53 -4.04
C VAL A 23 -3.74 -3.42 -5.47
N LEU A 24 -3.15 -2.27 -5.83
CA LEU A 24 -2.57 -2.06 -7.16
C LEU A 24 -1.48 -3.09 -7.46
N ILE A 25 -0.53 -3.30 -6.54
CA ILE A 25 0.55 -4.28 -6.71
C ILE A 25 -0.01 -5.69 -6.88
N GLY A 26 -0.93 -6.11 -6.00
CA GLY A 26 -1.53 -7.45 -6.07
C GLY A 26 -2.32 -7.69 -7.36
N ALA A 27 -3.18 -6.73 -7.73
CA ALA A 27 -3.97 -6.81 -8.96
C ALA A 27 -3.08 -6.84 -10.21
N SER A 28 -2.01 -6.04 -10.25
CA SER A 28 -1.04 -6.06 -11.35
C SER A 28 -0.35 -7.41 -11.46
N ALA A 29 0.11 -8.00 -10.34
CA ALA A 29 0.75 -9.31 -10.35
C ALA A 29 -0.18 -10.41 -10.90
N GLY A 30 -1.45 -10.38 -10.48
CA GLY A 30 -2.48 -11.29 -10.99
C GLY A 30 -2.76 -11.13 -12.48
N LEU A 31 -2.96 -9.89 -12.94
CA LEU A 31 -3.23 -9.58 -14.36
C LEU A 31 -2.05 -9.93 -15.27
N ILE A 32 -0.82 -9.70 -14.83
CA ILE A 32 0.39 -10.09 -15.58
C ILE A 32 0.44 -11.61 -15.71
N THR A 33 0.17 -12.33 -14.63
CA THR A 33 0.17 -13.80 -14.61
C THR A 33 -0.90 -14.37 -15.52
N SER A 34 -2.10 -13.79 -15.53
CA SER A 34 -3.21 -14.22 -16.38
C SER A 34 -2.95 -14.06 -17.88
N GLN A 35 -1.95 -13.26 -18.26
CA GLN A 35 -1.54 -13.11 -19.67
C GLN A 35 -0.51 -14.16 -20.10
N GLY A 36 0.17 -14.81 -19.16
CA GLY A 36 0.88 -16.07 -19.43
C GLY A 36 -0.13 -17.20 -19.52
N GLU A 37 0.22 -18.34 -20.11
CA GLU A 37 -0.59 -19.57 -20.10
C GLU A 37 -0.73 -20.19 -18.68
N ALA A 38 -0.80 -19.36 -17.65
CA ALA A 38 -1.00 -19.73 -16.27
C ALA A 38 -2.47 -20.10 -16.04
N THR A 39 -2.66 -21.13 -15.22
CA THR A 39 -4.00 -21.53 -14.77
C THR A 39 -4.62 -20.46 -13.87
N ALA A 40 -5.96 -20.43 -13.78
CA ALA A 40 -6.67 -19.48 -12.93
C ALA A 40 -6.26 -19.59 -11.45
N LEU A 41 -5.87 -20.79 -11.00
CA LEU A 41 -5.35 -21.03 -9.66
C LEU A 41 -4.01 -20.32 -9.43
N GLU A 42 -3.10 -20.40 -10.41
CA GLU A 42 -1.79 -19.75 -10.34
C GLU A 42 -1.92 -18.22 -10.36
N ALA A 43 -2.81 -17.68 -11.19
CA ALA A 43 -3.09 -16.24 -11.21
C ALA A 43 -3.60 -15.75 -9.84
N LEU A 44 -4.48 -16.52 -9.19
CA LEU A 44 -5.00 -16.19 -7.85
C LEU A 44 -3.88 -16.27 -6.80
N LEU A 45 -3.05 -17.32 -6.83
CA LEU A 45 -1.92 -17.45 -5.92
C LEU A 45 -0.93 -16.29 -6.07
N ILE A 46 -0.58 -15.92 -7.30
CA ILE A 46 0.34 -14.80 -7.55
C ILE A 46 -0.29 -13.47 -7.14
N THR A 47 -1.60 -13.30 -7.31
CA THR A 47 -2.31 -12.12 -6.78
C THR A 47 -2.15 -12.01 -5.26
N VAL A 48 -2.35 -13.12 -4.54
CA VAL A 48 -2.21 -13.15 -3.07
C VAL A 48 -0.77 -12.87 -2.64
N VAL A 49 0.21 -13.45 -3.33
CA VAL A 49 1.64 -13.17 -3.09
C VAL A 49 1.95 -11.69 -3.37
N GLY A 50 1.41 -11.12 -4.44
CA GLY A 50 1.55 -9.71 -4.78
C GLY A 50 0.93 -8.78 -3.73
N LEU A 51 -0.23 -9.14 -3.17
CA LEU A 51 -0.83 -8.40 -2.05
C LEU A 51 0.04 -8.46 -0.79
N ALA A 52 0.55 -9.64 -0.44
CA ALA A 52 1.45 -9.80 0.70
C ALA A 52 2.74 -8.98 0.51
N PHE A 53 3.31 -9.01 -0.70
CA PHE A 53 4.47 -8.20 -1.06
C PHE A 53 4.17 -6.71 -1.01
N GLY A 54 3.03 -6.26 -1.55
CA GLY A 54 2.61 -4.88 -1.48
C GLY A 54 2.45 -4.39 -0.04
N ALA A 55 1.87 -5.21 0.83
CA ALA A 55 1.77 -4.91 2.27
C ALA A 55 3.14 -4.80 2.93
N LEU A 56 4.08 -5.69 2.59
CA LEU A 56 5.46 -5.64 3.06
C LEU A 56 6.16 -4.34 2.63
N VAL A 57 6.03 -3.96 1.35
CA VAL A 57 6.60 -2.72 0.81
C VAL A 57 6.04 -1.52 1.56
N VAL A 58 4.72 -1.45 1.74
CA VAL A 58 4.08 -0.34 2.47
C VAL A 58 4.54 -0.29 3.92
N TRP A 59 4.72 -1.43 4.57
CA TRP A 59 5.23 -1.51 5.94
C TRP A 59 6.67 -0.95 6.06
N VAL A 60 7.54 -1.29 5.11
CA VAL A 60 8.92 -0.79 5.07
C VAL A 60 8.99 0.69 4.69
N VAL A 61 8.21 1.12 3.71
CA VAL A 61 8.29 2.49 3.13
C VAL A 61 7.56 3.51 3.99
N PHE A 62 6.45 3.13 4.63
CA PHE A 62 5.66 4.01 5.48
C PHE A 62 5.60 3.49 6.93
N PRO A 63 6.74 3.44 7.64
CA PRO A 63 6.76 3.05 9.03
C PRO A 63 5.94 4.06 9.85
N GLU A 64 5.21 3.59 10.87
CA GLU A 64 4.32 4.39 11.73
C GLU A 64 5.04 5.45 12.58
N THR A 65 6.36 5.64 12.38
CA THR A 65 7.21 6.69 12.96
C THR A 65 6.88 8.07 12.39
N GLY A 66 5.64 8.51 12.56
CA GLY A 66 5.22 9.91 12.49
C GLY A 66 5.38 10.63 13.83
N GLY A 67 5.92 9.97 14.86
CA GLY A 67 6.27 10.57 16.14
C GLY A 67 7.64 11.23 16.14
N THR A 68 7.96 12.10 15.17
CA THR A 68 8.98 13.12 15.43
C THR A 68 8.38 14.11 16.41
N GLY A 69 8.45 13.77 17.70
CA GLY A 69 8.39 14.73 18.78
C GLY A 69 9.42 15.80 18.48
N ARG A 70 8.96 16.95 17.96
CA ARG A 70 9.74 18.16 17.83
C ARG A 70 10.04 18.64 19.25
N ASN A 71 11.03 18.01 19.87
CA ASN A 71 11.60 18.41 21.15
C ASN A 71 12.07 19.86 21.02
N GLY A 72 11.61 20.70 21.94
CA GLY A 72 11.67 22.15 21.84
C GLY A 72 13.08 22.70 21.72
N ARG A 73 13.18 23.76 20.91
CA ARG A 73 14.10 24.87 21.09
C ARG A 73 13.34 26.15 20.79
#